data_AF-A0A2W7AGW9-F1
#
_entry.id   AF-A0A2W7AGW9-F1
#
_cell.length_a   1.000
_cell.length_b   1.000
_cell.length_c   1.000
_cell.angle_alpha   90.00
_cell.angle_beta   90.00
_cell.angle_gamma   90.00
#
_symmetry.space_group_name_H-M   'P 1'
#
loop_
_entity.id
_entity.type
_entity.pdbx_description
1 polymer ?
#
loop_
_entity_poly.entity_id
_entity_poly.type
_entity_poly.pdbx_seq_one_letter_code
_entity_poly.pdbx_strand_id
1 'polypeptide(L)'
;MTAASDIRQRARELVEQLPGNSLSQAVAFMETLHPNRGAALEQPLLDQIQQTRSPEDQARLAYLRQQKEAETISDTEYEELLAFVERVEQQDAERAEALIQLVELRNVI
;
A
#
# COMPACT_ATOMS: atom_id res chain seq x y z
N MET A 1 40.23 7.69 -0.27
CA MET A 1 39.25 6.99 -1.13
C MET A 1 38.71 5.81 -0.32
N THR A 2 37.39 5.67 -0.20
CA THR A 2 36.78 4.65 0.68
C THR A 2 36.56 3.36 -0.08
N ALA A 3 36.77 2.20 0.55
CA ALA A 3 36.61 0.86 -0.05
C ALA A 3 35.28 0.66 -0.82
N ALA A 4 34.18 1.29 -0.39
CA ALA A 4 32.87 1.23 -1.07
C ALA A 4 32.81 1.98 -2.42
N SER A 5 33.73 2.93 -2.65
CA SER A 5 33.89 3.63 -3.94
C SER A 5 34.62 2.73 -4.93
N ASP A 6 35.61 1.98 -4.45
CA ASP A 6 36.43 1.10 -5.28
C ASP A 6 35.63 -0.14 -5.74
N ILE A 7 34.77 -0.67 -4.86
CA ILE A 7 33.85 -1.79 -5.20
C ILE A 7 32.86 -1.38 -6.30
N ARG A 8 32.28 -0.17 -6.22
CA ARG A 8 31.33 0.33 -7.22
C ARG A 8 31.98 0.56 -8.58
N GLN A 9 33.17 1.14 -8.59
CA GLN A 9 33.94 1.35 -9.81
C GLN A 9 34.29 0.01 -10.48
N ARG A 10 34.74 -0.97 -9.68
CA ARG A 10 35.08 -2.29 -10.19
C ARG A 10 33.89 -3.06 -10.74
N ALA A 11 32.72 -2.92 -10.11
CA ALA A 11 31.49 -3.53 -10.60
C ALA A 11 31.07 -2.96 -11.96
N ARG A 12 31.18 -1.64 -12.16
CA ARG A 12 30.86 -0.99 -13.46
C ARG A 12 31.76 -1.49 -14.58
N GLU A 13 33.07 -1.55 -14.35
CA GLU A 13 34.04 -2.05 -15.33
C GLU A 13 33.75 -3.50 -15.74
N LEU A 14 33.38 -4.35 -14.78
CA LEU A 14 33.06 -5.75 -15.06
C LEU A 14 31.78 -5.88 -15.89
N VAL A 15 30.77 -5.05 -15.63
CA VAL A 15 29.51 -5.07 -16.39
C VAL A 15 29.71 -4.58 -17.83
N GLU A 16 30.52 -3.54 -18.05
CA GLU A 16 30.83 -3.02 -19.40
C GLU A 16 31.60 -4.04 -20.27
N GLN A 17 32.31 -4.99 -19.64
CA GLN A 17 33.09 -6.01 -20.33
C GLN A 17 32.33 -7.33 -20.56
N LEU A 18 31.07 -7.44 -20.10
CA LEU A 18 30.30 -8.67 -20.24
C LEU A 18 29.82 -8.87 -21.70
N PRO A 19 29.95 -10.08 -22.26
CA PRO A 19 29.26 -10.44 -23.49
C PRO A 19 27.73 -10.46 -23.28
N GLY A 20 26.96 -10.15 -24.32
CA GLY A 20 25.51 -9.89 -24.20
C GLY A 20 24.68 -11.05 -23.63
N ASN A 21 25.11 -12.30 -23.79
CA ASN A 21 24.47 -13.48 -23.18
C ASN A 21 24.74 -13.58 -21.66
N SER A 22 25.89 -13.11 -21.20
CA SER A 22 26.26 -13.07 -19.78
C SER A 22 25.68 -11.84 -19.08
N LEU A 23 25.36 -10.77 -19.81
CA LEU A 23 24.67 -9.61 -19.25
C LEU A 23 23.28 -9.99 -18.71
N SER A 24 22.52 -10.81 -19.45
CA SER A 24 21.22 -11.30 -18.99
C SER A 24 21.31 -12.13 -17.71
N GLN A 25 22.37 -12.93 -17.56
CA GLN A 25 22.61 -13.73 -16.35
C GLN A 25 23.03 -12.85 -15.17
N ALA A 26 23.83 -11.81 -15.42
CA ALA A 26 24.22 -10.83 -14.41
C ALA A 26 22.99 -10.04 -13.91
N VAL A 27 22.09 -9.63 -14.80
CA VAL A 27 20.81 -8.99 -14.44
C VAL A 27 19.97 -9.92 -13.58
N ALA A 28 19.74 -11.16 -14.00
CA ALA A 28 18.98 -12.14 -13.23
C ALA A 28 19.60 -12.38 -11.84
N PHE A 29 20.93 -12.43 -11.74
CA PHE A 29 21.61 -12.57 -10.45
C PHE A 29 21.43 -11.33 -9.58
N MET A 30 21.58 -10.12 -10.12
CA MET A 30 21.33 -8.87 -9.38
C MET A 30 19.87 -8.77 -8.90
N GLU A 31 18.90 -9.26 -9.68
CA GLU A 31 17.49 -9.38 -9.28
C GLU A 31 17.29 -10.37 -8.12
N THR A 32 18.11 -11.44 -8.01
CA THR A 32 18.06 -12.32 -6.83
C THR A 32 18.71 -11.71 -5.59
N LEU A 33 19.73 -10.84 -5.77
CA LEU A 33 20.37 -10.10 -4.68
C LEU A 33 19.52 -8.92 -4.18
N HIS A 34 18.63 -8.41 -5.03
CA HIS A 34 17.56 -7.50 -4.68
C HIS A 34 16.23 -8.25 -4.70
N PRO A 35 15.94 -9.11 -3.68
CA PRO A 35 14.58 -9.62 -3.53
C PRO A 35 13.66 -8.42 -3.56
N ASN A 36 12.66 -8.46 -4.44
CA ASN A 36 11.83 -7.32 -4.80
C ASN A 36 11.28 -6.66 -3.52
N ARG A 37 12.01 -5.67 -2.98
CA ARG A 37 11.72 -5.10 -1.65
C ARG A 37 10.35 -4.43 -1.68
N GLY A 38 9.90 -4.03 -2.87
CA GLY A 38 8.54 -3.64 -3.17
C GLY A 38 7.51 -4.67 -2.71
N ALA A 39 7.64 -5.95 -3.08
CA ALA A 39 6.63 -6.96 -2.75
C ALA A 39 6.40 -7.15 -1.24
N ALA A 40 7.45 -7.05 -0.43
CA ALA A 40 7.35 -7.16 1.04
C ALA A 40 6.72 -5.93 1.70
N LEU A 41 6.88 -4.75 1.09
CA LEU A 41 6.27 -3.49 1.55
C LEU A 41 4.87 -3.26 0.95
N GLU A 42 4.59 -3.92 -0.17
CA GLU A 42 3.34 -3.82 -0.93
C GLU A 42 2.22 -4.63 -0.30
N GLN A 43 2.48 -5.84 0.20
CA GLN A 43 1.44 -6.69 0.76
C GLN A 43 0.67 -6.02 1.92
N PRO A 44 1.34 -5.38 2.92
CA PRO A 44 0.64 -4.67 3.97
C PRO A 44 -0.23 -3.50 3.45
N LEU A 45 0.25 -2.76 2.43
CA LEU A 45 -0.51 -1.67 1.82
C LEU A 45 -1.75 -2.23 1.11
N LEU A 46 -1.62 -3.34 0.39
CA LEU A 46 -2.74 -4.02 -0.26
C LEU A 46 -3.77 -4.52 0.76
N ASP A 47 -3.31 -5.12 1.87
CA ASP A 47 -4.18 -5.59 2.95
C ASP A 47 -4.96 -4.42 3.55
N GLN A 48 -4.31 -3.28 3.79
CA GLN A 48 -4.96 -2.05 4.28
C GLN A 48 -5.98 -1.48 3.28
N ILE A 49 -5.65 -1.47 1.98
CA ILE A 49 -6.56 -0.98 0.92
C ILE A 49 -7.80 -1.87 0.78
N GLN A 50 -7.61 -3.18 0.93
CA GLN A 50 -8.66 -4.19 0.81
C GLN A 50 -9.47 -4.37 2.09
N GLN A 51 -9.05 -3.76 3.20
CA GLN A 51 -9.78 -3.83 4.45
C GLN A 51 -11.18 -3.23 4.27
N THR A 52 -12.17 -4.11 4.38
CA THR A 52 -13.59 -3.74 4.32
C THR A 52 -14.19 -3.85 5.71
N ARG A 53 -15.18 -3.00 6.00
CA ARG A 53 -15.94 -3.09 7.26
C ARG A 53 -16.64 -4.43 7.35
N SER A 54 -16.84 -4.91 8.58
CA SER A 54 -17.59 -6.15 8.80
C SER A 54 -19.00 -6.02 8.20
N PRO A 55 -19.61 -7.12 7.72
CA PRO A 55 -20.98 -7.09 7.21
C PRO A 55 -21.98 -6.56 8.26
N GLU A 56 -21.73 -6.82 9.54
CA GLU A 56 -22.54 -6.34 10.66
C GLU A 56 -22.45 -4.82 10.79
N ASP A 57 -21.25 -4.25 10.77
CA ASP A 57 -21.05 -2.79 10.81
C ASP A 57 -21.67 -2.11 9.58
N GLN A 58 -21.56 -2.72 8.40
CA GLN A 58 -22.19 -2.20 7.18
C GLN A 58 -23.72 -2.21 7.29
N ALA A 59 -24.31 -3.29 7.80
CA ALA A 59 -25.74 -3.39 8.01
C ALA A 59 -26.24 -2.39 9.07
N ARG A 60 -25.50 -2.22 10.17
CA ARG A 60 -25.84 -1.25 11.22
C ARG A 60 -25.78 0.18 10.70
N LEU A 61 -24.72 0.54 9.97
CA LEU A 61 -24.61 1.87 9.35
C LEU A 61 -25.74 2.12 8.33
N ALA A 62 -26.10 1.12 7.53
CA ALA A 62 -27.22 1.25 6.59
C ALA A 62 -28.55 1.48 7.31
N TYR A 63 -28.81 0.74 8.39
CA TYR A 63 -29.98 0.94 9.24
C TYR A 63 -30.03 2.36 9.82
N LEU A 64 -28.94 2.83 10.43
CA LEU A 64 -28.89 4.16 11.03
C LEU A 64 -29.13 5.28 9.99
N ARG A 65 -28.58 5.12 8.78
CA ARG A 65 -28.81 6.06 7.66
C ARG A 65 -30.28 6.07 7.24
N GLN A 66 -30.92 4.91 7.18
CA GLN A 66 -32.34 4.79 6.85
C GLN A 66 -33.22 5.46 7.93
N GLN A 67 -32.92 5.25 9.21
CA GLN A 67 -33.66 5.90 10.30
C GLN A 67 -33.50 7.42 10.27
N LYS A 68 -32.30 7.92 9.95
CA LYS A 68 -32.05 9.35 9.77
C LYS A 68 -32.86 9.93 8.60
N GLU A 69 -32.88 9.25 7.46
CA GLU A 69 -33.64 9.69 6.28
C GLU A 69 -35.16 9.66 6.53
N ALA A 70 -35.63 8.70 7.31
CA ALA A 70 -37.02 8.63 7.75
C ALA A 70 -37.38 9.62 8.87
N GLU A 71 -36.44 10.44 9.36
CA GLU A 71 -36.60 11.34 10.52
C GLU A 71 -37.10 10.63 11.80
N THR A 72 -36.83 9.32 11.92
CA THR A 72 -37.24 8.49 13.07
C THR A 72 -36.07 8.05 13.94
N ILE A 73 -34.86 8.55 13.65
CA ILE A 73 -33.66 8.27 14.42
C ILE A 73 -33.76 8.84 15.83
N SER A 74 -33.41 8.04 16.84
CA SER A 74 -33.28 8.52 18.21
C SER A 74 -31.96 9.26 18.43
N ASP A 75 -31.87 10.08 19.48
CA ASP A 75 -30.63 10.78 19.83
C ASP A 75 -29.44 9.82 20.01
N THR A 76 -29.67 8.68 20.67
CA THR A 76 -28.65 7.64 20.86
C THR A 76 -28.19 7.00 19.55
N GLU A 77 -29.10 6.76 18.62
CA GLU A 77 -28.76 6.24 17.30
C GLU A 77 -28.06 7.28 16.44
N TYR A 78 -28.39 8.56 16.63
CA TYR A 78 -27.74 9.66 15.94
C TYR A 78 -26.28 9.81 16.40
N GLU A 79 -26.01 9.71 17.70
CA GLU A 79 -24.65 9.67 18.24
C GLU A 79 -23.87 8.46 17.70
N GLU A 80 -24.51 7.29 17.65
CA GLU A 80 -23.92 6.08 17.06
C GLU A 80 -23.58 6.28 15.58
N LEU A 81 -24.49 6.91 14.82
CA LEU A 81 -24.28 7.24 13.42
C LEU A 81 -23.10 8.20 13.24
N LEU A 82 -22.97 9.21 14.10
CA LEU A 82 -21.84 10.14 14.08
C LEU A 82 -20.52 9.38 14.29
N ALA A 83 -20.46 8.51 15.29
CA ALA A 83 -19.29 7.68 15.56
C ALA A 83 -18.97 6.69 14.42
N PHE A 84 -19.97 6.21 13.69
CA PHE A 84 -19.74 5.44 12.47
C PHE A 84 -19.13 6.31 11.36
N VAL A 85 -19.66 7.51 11.13
CA VAL A 85 -19.15 8.43 10.10
C VAL A 85 -17.69 8.80 10.36
N GLU A 86 -17.33 9.13 11.59
CA GLU A 86 -15.93 9.43 11.95
C GLU A 86 -15.00 8.25 11.66
N ARG A 87 -15.40 7.04 12.06
CA ARG A 87 -14.62 5.82 11.75
C ARG A 87 -14.53 5.56 10.25
N VAL A 88 -15.58 5.88 9.50
CA VAL A 88 -15.61 5.73 8.05
C VAL A 88 -14.60 6.65 7.39
N GLU A 89 -14.63 7.93 7.74
CA GLU A 89 -13.74 8.94 7.19
C GLU A 89 -12.28 8.66 7.52
N GLN A 90 -12.00 8.22 8.76
CA GLN A 90 -10.65 7.82 9.16
C GLN A 90 -10.12 6.66 8.32
N GLN A 91 -10.93 5.60 8.12
CA GLN A 91 -10.55 4.46 7.29
C GLN A 91 -10.36 4.85 5.82
N ASP A 92 -11.20 5.74 5.30
CA ASP A 92 -11.09 6.21 3.92
C ASP A 92 -9.81 7.05 3.72
N ALA A 93 -9.43 7.86 4.71
CA ALA A 93 -8.16 8.60 4.71
C ALA A 93 -6.94 7.66 4.74
N GLU A 94 -6.95 6.68 5.66
CA GLU A 94 -5.89 5.66 5.76
C GLU A 94 -5.74 4.85 4.46
N ARG A 95 -6.86 4.48 3.84
CA ARG A 95 -6.86 3.79 2.54
C ARG A 95 -6.32 4.68 1.42
N ALA A 96 -6.66 5.97 1.40
CA ALA A 96 -6.12 6.90 0.41
C ALA A 96 -4.61 7.07 0.57
N GLU A 97 -4.11 7.16 1.80
CA GLU A 97 -2.67 7.21 2.08
C GLU A 97 -1.96 5.93 1.61
N ALA A 98 -2.51 4.76 1.91
CA ALA A 98 -1.95 3.48 1.46
C ALA A 98 -1.91 3.36 -0.07
N LEU A 99 -2.92 3.90 -0.78
CA LEU A 99 -2.93 3.98 -2.25
C LEU A 99 -1.80 4.87 -2.78
N ILE A 100 -1.57 6.03 -2.17
CA ILE A 100 -0.47 6.93 -2.57
C ILE A 100 0.88 6.23 -2.37
N GLN A 101 1.10 5.62 -1.20
CA GLN A 101 2.33 4.88 -0.89
C GLN A 101 2.55 3.71 -1.88
N LEU A 102 1.47 3.03 -2.28
CA LEU A 102 1.54 1.96 -3.27
C LEU A 102 1.95 2.46 -4.66
N VAL A 103 1.43 3.62 -5.09
CA VAL A 103 1.79 4.25 -6.37
C VAL A 103 3.27 4.66 -6.36
N GLU A 104 3.73 5.28 -5.28
CA GLU A 104 5.14 5.63 -5.08
C GLU A 104 6.05 4.40 -5.14
N LEU A 105 5.66 3.33 -4.45
CA LEU A 105 6.41 2.07 -4.43
C LEU A 105 6.53 1.42 -5.81
N ARG A 106 5.48 1.53 -6.63
CA ARG A 106 5.43 0.97 -7.98
C ARG A 106 6.10 1.87 -9.03
N ASN A 107 6.52 3.09 -8.67
CA ASN A 107 7.06 4.11 -9.59
C ASN A 107 6.16 4.35 -10.82
N VAL A 108 4.83 4.31 -10.65
CA VAL A 108 3.88 4.62 -11.71
C VAL A 108 3.52 6.10 -11.61
N ILE A 109 4.41 6.97 -12.10
CA ILE A 109 4.18 8.40 -12.31
C ILE A 109 4.69 8.79 -13.69
#